data_AF-A0A166JW40-F1
#
_entry.id   AF-A0A166JW40-F1
#
_cell.length_a   1.000
_cell.length_b   1.000
_cell.length_c   1.000
_cell.angle_alpha   90.00
_cell.angle_beta   90.00
_cell.angle_gamma   90.00
#
_symmetry.space_group_name_H-M   'P 1'
#
loop_
_entity.id
_entity.type
_entity.pdbx_description
1 polymer ?
#
loop_
_entity_poly.entity_id
_entity_poly.type
_entity_poly.pdbx_seq_one_letter_code
_entity_poly.pdbx_strand_id
1 'polypeptide(L)'
;MADTKVASPPPLPAMTPGKIAMSRSLGAAFLAHQVEQLEKSVDARGGYAPRGRNGRRPPGRAPAPANNSNNFNGRGAKIAVRGGGFVQARQERNEKDADIVVVDASVLIHALGQVKKWCRDGREETIIVPLEALNTLDLLKKGTSVLAQRARAASRALEAQVGVNPRMKVQQDNAFVLWDTITLAPVADGEPVQPAPEWLRRTVCCAQYETNEAGKDTEKKPTVIFATLAHAPVLPRAASPPNAGDSPVPLPVPQANKHEPRATGALVNYWARRAGLTVHAVEPTPEYGPPANANGHGHANGNRRHSSSEEESRPNARGPPRRRIATAPDTAEKTRPLVERPPAVKAMMDSVAQPSRAIRVLARGEKLEP
;
A
#
# COMPACT_ATOMS: atom_id res chain seq x y z
N MET A 1 -53.16 15.65 -25.75
CA MET A 1 -53.40 14.43 -24.93
C MET A 1 -53.40 13.25 -25.88
N ALA A 2 -52.30 12.50 -25.92
CA ALA A 2 -52.20 11.27 -26.70
C ALA A 2 -51.63 10.19 -25.76
N ASP A 3 -52.50 9.26 -25.36
CA ASP A 3 -52.17 8.12 -24.51
C ASP A 3 -51.54 7.01 -25.34
N THR A 4 -50.23 6.82 -25.20
CA THR A 4 -49.52 5.65 -25.72
C THR A 4 -49.47 4.56 -24.65
N LYS A 5 -50.29 3.53 -24.85
CA LYS A 5 -50.39 2.33 -24.01
C LYS A 5 -49.24 1.38 -24.33
N VAL A 6 -48.25 1.27 -23.43
CA VAL A 6 -47.10 0.36 -23.58
C VAL A 6 -47.55 -1.07 -23.24
N ALA A 7 -47.41 -1.99 -24.20
CA ALA A 7 -47.70 -3.41 -24.04
C ALA A 7 -46.62 -4.13 -23.22
N SER A 8 -47.06 -4.99 -22.30
CA SER A 8 -46.20 -5.78 -21.42
C SER A 8 -45.50 -6.92 -22.18
N PRO A 9 -44.22 -7.22 -21.87
CA PRO A 9 -43.46 -8.27 -22.54
C PRO A 9 -43.93 -9.69 -22.14
N PRO A 10 -43.79 -10.68 -23.04
CA PRO A 10 -44.21 -12.06 -22.80
C PRO A 10 -43.33 -12.78 -21.76
N PRO A 11 -43.89 -13.75 -21.02
CA PRO A 11 -43.17 -14.51 -20.00
C PRO A 11 -42.12 -15.45 -20.62
N LEU A 12 -40.94 -15.49 -20.00
CA LEU A 12 -39.81 -16.30 -20.45
C LEU A 12 -40.05 -17.81 -20.22
N PRO A 13 -39.55 -18.68 -21.12
CA PRO A 13 -39.76 -20.12 -21.03
C PRO A 13 -39.03 -20.76 -19.84
N ALA A 14 -39.74 -21.61 -19.08
CA ALA A 14 -39.20 -22.32 -17.94
C ALA A 14 -38.13 -23.34 -18.37
N MET A 15 -36.92 -23.22 -17.82
CA MET A 15 -35.82 -24.14 -18.12
C MET A 15 -36.04 -25.51 -17.46
N THR A 16 -35.94 -26.59 -18.25
CA THR A 16 -36.06 -27.97 -17.77
C THR A 16 -34.93 -28.32 -16.77
N PRO A 17 -35.21 -29.10 -15.71
CA PRO A 17 -34.23 -29.45 -14.67
C PRO A 17 -32.90 -30.01 -15.19
N GLY A 18 -32.90 -30.75 -16.30
CA GLY A 18 -31.67 -31.26 -16.93
C GLY A 18 -30.72 -30.17 -17.44
N LYS A 19 -31.26 -29.06 -17.95
CA LYS A 19 -30.46 -27.89 -18.38
C LYS A 19 -29.84 -27.15 -17.20
N ILE A 20 -30.52 -27.15 -16.05
CA ILE A 20 -30.01 -26.57 -14.80
C ILE A 20 -28.89 -27.45 -14.22
N ALA A 21 -29.03 -28.77 -14.26
CA ALA A 21 -27.98 -29.68 -13.82
C ALA A 21 -26.73 -29.58 -14.71
N MET A 22 -26.93 -29.48 -16.03
CA MET A 22 -25.83 -29.36 -16.99
C MET A 22 -25.15 -27.98 -16.93
N SER A 23 -25.90 -26.90 -16.73
CA SER A 23 -25.29 -25.57 -16.54
C SER A 23 -24.49 -25.48 -15.25
N ARG A 24 -24.95 -26.17 -14.18
CA ARG A 24 -24.20 -26.29 -12.92
C ARG A 24 -22.95 -27.15 -13.06
N SER A 25 -23.01 -28.28 -13.78
CA SER A 25 -21.83 -29.14 -13.98
C SER A 25 -20.77 -28.45 -14.86
N LEU A 26 -21.18 -27.73 -15.91
CA LEU A 26 -20.26 -26.92 -16.73
C LEU A 26 -19.65 -25.77 -15.93
N GLY A 27 -20.45 -25.06 -15.11
CA GLY A 27 -19.95 -24.01 -14.22
C GLY A 27 -18.93 -24.55 -13.20
N ALA A 28 -19.18 -25.72 -12.61
CA ALA A 28 -18.25 -26.35 -11.67
C ALA A 28 -16.95 -26.81 -12.35
N ALA A 29 -17.03 -27.42 -13.54
CA ALA A 29 -15.86 -27.84 -14.30
C ALA A 29 -14.99 -26.65 -14.73
N PHE A 30 -15.62 -25.54 -15.14
CA PHE A 30 -14.90 -24.31 -15.50
C PHE A 30 -14.18 -23.69 -14.29
N LEU A 31 -14.83 -23.65 -13.12
CA LEU A 31 -14.20 -23.19 -11.89
C LEU A 31 -13.05 -24.11 -11.46
N ALA A 32 -13.22 -25.43 -11.58
CA ALA A 32 -12.15 -26.39 -11.31
C ALA A 32 -10.93 -26.16 -12.21
N HIS A 33 -11.15 -25.92 -13.51
CA HIS A 33 -10.07 -25.61 -14.45
C HIS A 33 -9.41 -24.24 -14.16
N GLN A 34 -10.18 -23.22 -13.73
CA GLN A 34 -9.59 -21.94 -13.30
C GLN A 34 -8.73 -22.08 -12.04
N VAL A 35 -9.18 -22.89 -11.07
CA VAL A 35 -8.40 -23.21 -9.88
C VAL A 35 -7.12 -23.96 -10.27
N GLU A 36 -7.21 -24.94 -11.17
CA GLU A 36 -6.06 -25.68 -11.68
C GLU A 36 -5.05 -24.75 -12.39
N GLN A 37 -5.51 -23.80 -13.21
CA GLN A 37 -4.62 -22.82 -13.85
C GLN A 37 -3.98 -21.86 -12.83
N LEU A 38 -4.73 -21.44 -11.81
CA LEU A 38 -4.19 -20.63 -10.72
C LEU A 38 -3.14 -21.41 -9.93
N GLU A 39 -3.41 -22.66 -9.57
CA GLU A 39 -2.46 -23.56 -8.91
C GLU A 39 -1.19 -23.73 -9.75
N LYS A 40 -1.33 -24.00 -11.05
CA LYS A 40 -0.20 -24.11 -11.99
C LYS A 40 0.61 -22.82 -12.12
N SER A 41 -0.05 -21.67 -12.06
CA SER A 41 0.63 -20.35 -12.09
C SER A 41 1.32 -20.00 -10.77
N VAL A 42 0.77 -20.46 -9.64
CA VAL A 42 1.36 -20.29 -8.30
C VAL A 42 2.55 -21.23 -8.17
N ASP A 43 2.48 -22.47 -8.65
CA ASP A 43 3.60 -23.41 -8.66
C ASP A 43 4.73 -22.94 -9.60
N ALA A 44 4.40 -22.31 -10.74
CA ALA A 44 5.39 -21.70 -11.62
C ALA A 44 6.11 -20.48 -10.99
N ARG A 45 5.46 -19.76 -10.08
CA ARG A 45 6.08 -18.68 -9.27
C ARG A 45 6.73 -19.18 -7.98
N GLY A 46 6.33 -20.35 -7.50
CA GLY A 46 6.81 -21.02 -6.30
C GLY A 46 8.03 -21.91 -6.53
N GLY A 47 8.66 -21.84 -7.71
CA GLY A 47 9.91 -22.51 -8.08
C GLY A 47 11.09 -22.11 -7.21
N TYR A 48 11.06 -22.49 -5.92
CA TYR A 48 12.24 -22.84 -5.17
C TYR A 48 12.89 -24.00 -5.90
N ALA A 49 13.77 -23.69 -6.84
CA ALA A 49 14.83 -24.62 -7.20
C ALA A 49 15.45 -25.10 -5.88
N PRO A 50 15.46 -26.41 -5.57
CA PRO A 50 16.16 -26.90 -4.42
C PRO A 50 17.63 -26.60 -4.68
N ARG A 51 18.16 -25.54 -4.04
CA ARG A 51 19.59 -25.29 -4.05
C ARG A 51 20.25 -26.51 -3.45
N GLY A 52 20.82 -27.31 -4.36
CA GLY A 52 21.58 -28.49 -4.07
C GLY A 52 22.52 -28.24 -2.92
N ARG A 53 22.23 -28.95 -1.84
CA ARG A 53 23.19 -29.46 -0.89
C ARG A 53 24.35 -30.10 -1.70
N ASN A 54 25.59 -29.78 -1.32
CA ASN A 54 26.86 -30.40 -1.75
C ASN A 54 27.70 -29.70 -2.83
N GLY A 55 28.08 -28.44 -2.57
CA GLY A 55 29.34 -27.89 -3.07
C GLY A 55 30.46 -28.10 -2.05
N ARG A 56 31.04 -29.31 -2.00
CA ARG A 56 32.30 -29.59 -1.28
C ARG A 56 33.38 -28.62 -1.77
N ARG A 57 33.79 -27.68 -0.92
CA ARG A 57 35.06 -26.96 -1.09
C ARG A 57 36.21 -27.96 -0.93
N PRO A 58 37.18 -28.04 -1.85
CA PRO A 58 38.39 -28.81 -1.64
C PRO A 58 39.25 -28.14 -0.55
N PRO A 59 39.80 -28.90 0.41
CA PRO A 59 40.78 -28.39 1.35
C PRO A 59 42.16 -28.49 0.70
N GLY A 60 42.78 -27.36 0.38
CA GLY A 60 44.17 -27.38 -0.11
C GLY A 60 44.56 -26.17 -0.93
N ARG A 61 44.82 -25.05 -0.25
CA ARG A 61 45.98 -24.22 -0.60
C ARG A 61 46.41 -23.39 0.59
N ALA A 62 47.70 -23.51 0.85
CA ALA A 62 48.49 -22.95 1.93
C ALA A 62 48.36 -21.42 2.07
N PRO A 63 48.72 -20.87 3.24
CA PRO A 63 48.79 -19.42 3.45
C PRO A 63 49.99 -18.84 2.70
N ALA A 64 49.76 -17.78 1.92
CA ALA A 64 50.82 -16.94 1.37
C ALA A 64 50.76 -15.55 2.04
N PRO A 65 51.93 -14.90 2.22
CA PRO A 65 52.18 -14.01 3.34
C PRO A 65 51.75 -12.57 3.07
N ALA A 66 51.69 -11.82 4.17
CA ALA A 66 51.64 -10.36 4.19
C ALA A 66 52.68 -9.78 3.22
N ASN A 67 52.24 -8.90 2.33
CA ASN A 67 53.14 -7.99 1.64
C ASN A 67 52.70 -6.55 1.87
N ASN A 68 53.44 -5.95 2.79
CA ASN A 68 53.56 -4.54 3.05
C ASN A 68 54.27 -3.88 1.86
N SER A 69 53.63 -2.93 1.17
CA SER A 69 54.36 -1.99 0.31
C SER A 69 53.66 -0.63 0.31
N ASN A 70 54.11 0.20 1.24
CA ASN A 70 54.19 1.65 1.05
C ASN A 70 54.99 1.99 -0.22
N ASN A 71 54.69 3.18 -0.75
CA ASN A 71 55.39 3.97 -1.76
C ASN A 71 55.25 3.54 -3.23
N PHE A 72 54.61 4.41 -4.03
CA PHE A 72 55.26 5.27 -5.04
C PHE A 72 54.16 6.17 -5.65
N ASN A 73 54.13 7.48 -5.36
CA ASN A 73 54.75 8.52 -6.19
C ASN A 73 54.87 8.16 -7.67
N GLY A 74 53.75 8.28 -8.40
CA GLY A 74 53.70 8.19 -9.86
C GLY A 74 52.72 9.21 -10.42
N ARG A 75 53.25 10.35 -10.87
CA ARG A 75 52.55 11.33 -11.70
C ARG A 75 52.06 10.65 -13.00
N GLY A 76 50.78 10.81 -13.32
CA GLY A 76 50.18 10.44 -14.61
C GLY A 76 48.96 9.53 -14.40
N ALA A 77 47.73 9.84 -14.80
CA ALA A 77 47.18 10.95 -15.57
C ALA A 77 46.02 11.54 -14.79
N LYS A 78 45.99 12.88 -14.68
CA LYS A 78 44.79 13.61 -14.25
C LYS A 78 43.75 13.44 -15.36
N ILE A 79 42.97 12.37 -15.30
CA ILE A 79 41.63 12.41 -15.89
C ILE A 79 40.91 13.44 -15.03
N ALA A 80 40.84 14.67 -15.56
CA ALA A 80 39.97 15.71 -15.08
C ALA A 80 38.53 15.18 -15.27
N VAL A 81 38.09 14.32 -14.36
CA VAL A 81 36.67 14.07 -14.15
C VAL A 81 36.14 15.42 -13.70
N ARG A 82 35.54 16.11 -14.67
CA ARG A 82 34.86 17.39 -14.62
C ARG A 82 34.04 17.47 -13.32
N GLY A 83 34.71 17.94 -12.27
CA GLY A 83 34.17 18.13 -10.93
C GLY A 83 33.33 19.39 -10.95
N GLY A 84 32.02 19.22 -11.14
CA GLY A 84 31.07 20.33 -11.13
C GLY A 84 29.66 19.97 -10.65
N GLY A 85 29.28 18.68 -10.59
CA GLY A 85 27.88 18.29 -10.36
C GLY A 85 27.48 17.89 -8.94
N PHE A 86 28.43 17.60 -8.02
CA PHE A 86 28.08 17.02 -6.72
C PHE A 86 27.72 18.04 -5.62
N VAL A 87 28.11 19.30 -5.77
CA VAL A 87 27.81 20.34 -4.77
C VAL A 87 26.38 20.88 -4.95
N GLN A 88 25.92 21.07 -6.19
CA GLN A 88 24.54 21.52 -6.47
C GLN A 88 23.48 20.52 -5.99
N ALA A 89 23.73 19.21 -6.16
CA ALA A 89 22.81 18.16 -5.69
C ALA A 89 22.65 18.10 -4.15
N ARG A 90 23.49 18.79 -3.37
CA ARG A 90 23.31 18.91 -1.91
C ARG A 90 22.51 20.16 -1.53
N GLN A 91 22.59 21.22 -2.34
CA GLN A 91 21.91 22.48 -2.08
C GLN A 91 20.42 22.41 -2.42
N GLU A 92 20.05 21.72 -3.51
CA GLU A 92 18.65 21.42 -3.85
C GLU A 92 17.94 20.51 -2.80
N ARG A 93 18.69 19.85 -1.90
CA ARG A 93 18.06 19.00 -0.86
C ARG A 93 17.41 19.81 0.27
N ASN A 94 17.76 21.08 0.40
CA ASN A 94 17.38 21.92 1.54
C ASN A 94 16.40 23.03 1.17
N GLU A 95 15.99 23.14 -0.10
CA GLU A 95 14.89 24.03 -0.44
C GLU A 95 13.60 23.46 0.17
N LYS A 96 13.02 24.27 1.04
CA LYS A 96 11.81 23.98 1.79
C LYS A 96 10.62 24.21 0.86
N ASP A 97 9.80 23.18 0.67
CA ASP A 97 8.63 23.28 -0.22
C ASP A 97 7.55 24.19 0.39
N ALA A 98 7.40 24.14 1.73
CA ALA A 98 6.42 24.90 2.50
C ALA A 98 6.74 24.83 4.01
N ASP A 99 6.13 25.69 4.82
CA ASP A 99 6.19 25.58 6.28
C ASP A 99 5.26 24.49 6.81
N ILE A 100 4.07 24.40 6.22
CA ILE A 100 3.04 23.42 6.58
C ILE A 100 2.56 22.70 5.31
N VAL A 101 2.53 21.38 5.37
CA VAL A 101 2.05 20.50 4.30
C VAL A 101 0.85 19.72 4.82
N VAL A 102 -0.34 20.05 4.34
CA VAL A 102 -1.55 19.28 4.61
C VAL A 102 -1.68 18.18 3.55
N VAL A 103 -1.86 16.92 3.95
CA VAL A 103 -1.72 15.77 3.04
C VAL A 103 -3.06 15.07 2.80
N ASP A 104 -3.45 14.90 1.53
CA ASP A 104 -4.60 14.08 1.15
C ASP A 104 -4.32 12.56 1.23
N ALA A 105 -5.38 11.75 1.38
CA ALA A 105 -5.30 10.29 1.35
C ALA A 105 -4.64 9.76 0.07
N SER A 106 -4.88 10.40 -1.08
CA SER A 106 -4.27 10.00 -2.35
C SER A 106 -2.74 10.03 -2.32
N VAL A 107 -2.15 11.05 -1.69
CA VAL A 107 -0.69 11.20 -1.54
C VAL A 107 -0.14 10.13 -0.59
N LEU A 108 -0.84 9.85 0.51
CA LEU A 108 -0.44 8.79 1.45
C LEU A 108 -0.41 7.41 0.78
N ILE A 109 -1.37 7.13 -0.11
CA ILE A 109 -1.51 5.83 -0.78
C ILE A 109 -0.55 5.70 -1.96
N HIS A 110 -0.42 6.74 -2.78
CA HIS A 110 0.24 6.66 -4.09
C HIS A 110 1.61 7.34 -4.13
N ALA A 111 1.90 8.22 -3.18
CA ALA A 111 3.13 8.99 -3.13
C ALA A 111 3.81 8.94 -1.74
N LEU A 112 3.72 7.78 -1.07
CA LEU A 112 4.31 7.59 0.26
C LEU A 112 5.82 7.89 0.31
N GLY A 113 6.53 7.73 -0.81
CA GLY A 113 7.93 8.12 -0.93
C GLY A 113 8.16 9.61 -0.70
N GLN A 114 7.26 10.46 -1.20
CA GLN A 114 7.32 11.91 -0.99
C GLN A 114 7.07 12.27 0.48
N VAL A 115 6.08 11.64 1.12
CA VAL A 115 5.81 11.85 2.56
C VAL A 115 7.02 11.48 3.40
N LYS A 116 7.66 10.34 3.12
CA LYS A 116 8.92 9.94 3.76
C LYS A 116 10.06 10.93 3.52
N LYS A 117 10.11 11.56 2.34
CA LYS A 117 11.10 12.60 2.01
C LYS A 117 10.89 13.83 2.89
N TRP A 118 9.65 14.29 3.08
CA TRP A 118 9.33 15.39 4.01
C TRP A 118 9.63 15.04 5.47
N CYS A 119 9.41 13.78 5.88
CA CYS A 119 9.76 13.30 7.23
C CYS A 119 11.26 13.15 7.49
N ARG A 120 12.13 13.24 6.49
CA ARG A 120 13.59 13.03 6.66
C ARG A 120 14.23 14.14 7.48
N ASP A 121 15.27 13.80 8.24
CA ASP A 121 16.09 14.77 8.99
C ASP A 121 16.68 15.86 8.08
N GLY A 122 16.77 17.08 8.62
CA GLY A 122 17.24 18.27 7.91
C GLY A 122 16.15 19.00 7.12
N ARG A 123 14.92 18.49 7.15
CA ARG A 123 13.75 19.19 6.64
C ARG A 123 12.96 19.84 7.78
N GLU A 124 12.31 20.94 7.45
CA GLU A 124 11.63 21.81 8.42
C GLU A 124 10.12 21.87 8.20
N GLU A 125 9.58 21.18 7.19
CA GLU A 125 8.15 21.20 6.95
C GLU A 125 7.41 20.42 8.05
N THR A 126 6.31 20.98 8.52
CA THR A 126 5.35 20.31 9.39
C THR A 126 4.28 19.65 8.53
N ILE A 127 4.09 18.35 8.68
CA ILE A 127 3.12 17.56 7.93
C ILE A 127 1.87 17.37 8.79
N ILE A 128 0.73 17.81 8.29
CA ILE A 128 -0.57 17.62 8.92
C ILE A 128 -1.38 16.58 8.14
N VAL A 129 -1.80 15.53 8.84
CA VAL A 129 -2.68 14.48 8.29
C VAL A 129 -4.11 14.73 8.75
N PRO A 130 -5.06 15.05 7.84
CA PRO A 130 -6.47 15.20 8.16
C PRO A 130 -7.07 13.93 8.75
N LEU A 131 -7.98 14.06 9.72
CA LEU A 131 -8.67 12.91 10.32
C LEU A 131 -9.45 12.09 9.29
N GLU A 132 -10.06 12.76 8.30
CA GLU A 132 -10.80 12.06 7.24
C GLU A 132 -9.88 11.28 6.28
N ALA A 133 -8.60 11.67 6.15
CA ALA A 133 -7.62 10.88 5.41
C ALA A 133 -7.34 9.55 6.14
N LEU A 134 -7.25 9.56 7.47
CA LEU A 134 -7.13 8.34 8.28
C LEU A 134 -8.37 7.44 8.16
N ASN A 135 -9.57 8.02 8.25
CA ASN A 135 -10.83 7.28 8.02
C ASN A 135 -10.85 6.63 6.63
N THR A 136 -10.38 7.35 5.62
CA THR A 136 -10.29 6.85 4.24
C THR A 136 -9.31 5.68 4.13
N LEU A 137 -8.14 5.75 4.77
CA LEU A 137 -7.21 4.61 4.82
C LEU A 137 -7.84 3.38 5.49
N ASP A 138 -8.62 3.56 6.55
CA ASP A 138 -9.30 2.48 7.26
C ASP A 138 -10.40 1.80 6.45
N LEU A 139 -11.10 2.56 5.61
CA LEU A 139 -12.06 2.02 4.65
C LEU A 139 -11.36 1.24 3.54
N LEU A 140 -10.22 1.74 3.06
CA LEU A 140 -9.50 1.17 1.92
C LEU A 140 -8.60 -0.01 2.29
N LYS A 141 -8.12 -0.12 3.55
CA LYS A 141 -7.24 -1.20 4.00
C LYS A 141 -7.91 -2.58 4.12
N LYS A 142 -9.19 -2.70 3.77
CA LYS A 142 -9.95 -3.97 3.78
C LYS A 142 -9.78 -4.73 2.46
N GLY A 143 -9.63 -6.05 2.52
CA GLY A 143 -9.47 -6.92 1.34
C GLY A 143 -8.02 -7.10 0.87
N THR A 144 -7.81 -7.72 -0.29
CA THR A 144 -6.47 -8.12 -0.78
C THR A 144 -6.00 -7.31 -1.99
N SER A 145 -6.77 -6.31 -2.43
CA SER A 145 -6.44 -5.47 -3.58
C SER A 145 -5.12 -4.72 -3.39
N VAL A 146 -4.46 -4.35 -4.49
CA VAL A 146 -3.23 -3.54 -4.46
C VAL A 146 -3.48 -2.22 -3.73
N LEU A 147 -4.64 -1.60 -3.94
CA LEU A 147 -5.07 -0.41 -3.20
C LEU A 147 -5.13 -0.65 -1.69
N ALA A 148 -5.70 -1.77 -1.26
CA ALA A 148 -5.75 -2.13 0.16
C ALA A 148 -4.36 -2.40 0.76
N GLN A 149 -3.46 -3.03 0.00
CA GLN A 149 -2.07 -3.24 0.42
C GLN A 149 -1.32 -1.91 0.61
N ARG A 150 -1.48 -0.97 -0.34
CA ARG A 150 -0.91 0.39 -0.24
C ARG A 150 -1.49 1.16 0.94
N ALA A 151 -2.81 1.10 1.15
CA ALA A 151 -3.46 1.73 2.30
C ALA A 151 -2.91 1.19 3.64
N ARG A 152 -2.71 -0.14 3.77
CA ARG A 152 -2.04 -0.73 4.95
C ARG A 152 -0.62 -0.24 5.14
N ALA A 153 0.15 -0.14 4.05
CA ALA A 153 1.52 0.35 4.09
C ALA A 153 1.57 1.82 4.56
N ALA A 154 0.64 2.64 4.07
CA ALA A 154 0.47 4.03 4.51
C ALA A 154 0.09 4.12 5.99
N SER A 155 -0.92 3.36 6.45
CA SER A 155 -1.31 3.33 7.88
C SER A 155 -0.14 2.95 8.79
N ARG A 156 0.61 1.88 8.46
CA ARG A 156 1.79 1.46 9.22
C ARG A 156 2.90 2.51 9.24
N ALA A 157 3.12 3.20 8.11
CA ALA A 157 4.11 4.26 8.03
C ALA A 157 3.70 5.46 8.89
N LEU A 158 2.40 5.78 8.96
CA LEU A 158 1.88 6.82 9.83
C LEU A 158 2.02 6.44 11.30
N GLU A 159 1.59 5.24 11.70
CA GLU A 159 1.74 4.73 13.06
C GLU A 159 3.20 4.79 13.57
N ALA A 160 4.17 4.51 12.70
CA ALA A 160 5.58 4.55 13.04
C ALA A 160 6.16 5.98 13.20
N GLN A 161 5.47 7.00 12.68
CA GLN A 161 5.96 8.37 12.62
C GLN A 161 5.14 9.33 13.49
N VAL A 162 3.82 9.16 13.60
CA VAL A 162 2.97 10.01 14.44
C VAL A 162 3.38 9.81 15.90
N GLY A 163 3.64 10.91 16.62
CA GLY A 163 4.07 10.88 18.02
C GLY A 163 5.58 10.63 18.22
N VAL A 164 6.27 10.05 17.23
CA VAL A 164 7.73 9.90 17.24
C VAL A 164 8.41 11.08 16.55
N ASN A 165 7.89 11.49 15.40
CA ASN A 165 8.37 12.63 14.65
C ASN A 165 7.53 13.87 15.01
N PRO A 166 8.09 14.89 15.70
CA PRO A 166 7.33 16.05 16.16
C PRO A 166 6.77 16.90 15.01
N ARG A 167 7.31 16.72 13.79
CA ARG A 167 6.85 17.42 12.58
C ARG A 167 5.66 16.73 11.92
N MET A 168 5.36 15.47 12.22
CA MET A 168 4.23 14.77 11.63
C MET A 168 3.09 14.70 12.64
N LYS A 169 2.06 15.50 12.39
CA LYS A 169 0.91 15.67 13.29
C LYS A 169 -0.37 15.20 12.62
N VAL A 170 -1.32 14.78 13.43
CA VAL A 170 -2.69 14.53 13.01
C VAL A 170 -3.52 15.76 13.35
N GLN A 171 -4.46 16.10 12.46
CA GLN A 171 -5.42 17.18 12.69
C GLN A 171 -6.13 16.99 14.05
N GLN A 172 -6.29 18.08 14.81
CA GLN A 172 -7.07 18.09 16.06
C GLN A 172 -8.58 18.13 15.76
N ASP A 173 -9.41 17.59 16.65
CA ASP A 173 -10.86 17.48 16.43
C ASP A 173 -11.56 18.82 16.19
N ASN A 174 -11.04 19.91 16.77
CA ASN A 174 -11.52 21.28 16.63
C ASN A 174 -10.74 22.12 15.61
N ALA A 175 -9.72 21.56 14.96
CA ALA A 175 -8.89 22.23 13.96
C ALA A 175 -9.57 22.17 12.57
N PHE A 176 -10.73 22.80 12.43
CA PHE A 176 -11.46 22.88 11.17
C PHE A 176 -12.22 24.19 11.01
N VAL A 177 -12.45 24.56 9.74
CA VAL A 177 -13.33 25.66 9.34
C VAL A 177 -14.66 25.09 8.86
N LEU A 178 -15.80 25.74 9.13
CA LEU A 178 -17.10 25.31 8.61
C LEU A 178 -17.15 25.47 7.09
N TRP A 179 -17.60 24.44 6.39
CA TRP A 179 -17.63 24.42 4.92
C TRP A 179 -18.34 25.65 4.32
N ASP A 180 -19.46 26.06 4.91
CA ASP A 180 -20.28 27.17 4.40
C ASP A 180 -19.61 28.56 4.57
N THR A 181 -18.53 28.65 5.36
CA THR A 181 -17.73 29.88 5.50
C THR A 181 -16.62 30.00 4.45
N ILE A 182 -16.35 28.93 3.70
CA ILE A 182 -15.31 28.91 2.67
C ILE A 182 -15.87 29.59 1.42
N THR A 183 -15.19 30.64 0.97
CA THR A 183 -15.54 31.32 -0.29
C THR A 183 -15.03 30.47 -1.46
N LEU A 184 -15.97 29.87 -2.18
CA LEU A 184 -15.65 29.03 -3.34
C LEU A 184 -15.63 29.87 -4.62
N ALA A 185 -14.58 29.74 -5.41
CA ALA A 185 -14.49 30.34 -6.74
C ALA A 185 -15.69 29.92 -7.62
N PRO A 186 -16.24 30.83 -8.43
CA PRO A 186 -17.36 30.53 -9.31
C PRO A 186 -16.98 29.42 -10.30
N VAL A 187 -17.97 28.60 -10.68
CA VAL A 187 -17.80 27.57 -11.71
C VAL A 187 -17.82 28.25 -13.07
N ALA A 188 -16.95 27.84 -13.99
CA ALA A 188 -16.96 28.33 -15.36
C ALA A 188 -18.31 28.02 -16.03
N ASP A 189 -18.79 28.93 -16.88
CA ASP A 189 -20.09 28.79 -17.54
C ASP A 189 -20.21 27.45 -18.27
N GLY A 190 -21.22 26.66 -17.91
CA GLY A 190 -21.54 25.38 -18.56
C GLY A 190 -20.99 24.12 -17.89
N GLU A 191 -20.13 24.22 -16.87
CA GLU A 191 -19.65 23.05 -16.12
C GLU A 191 -20.70 22.60 -15.07
N PRO A 192 -21.11 21.31 -15.06
CA PRO A 192 -22.08 20.82 -14.10
C PRO A 192 -21.50 20.86 -12.68
N VAL A 193 -22.13 21.62 -11.78
CA VAL A 193 -21.72 21.69 -10.37
C VAL A 193 -22.12 20.42 -9.65
N GLN A 194 -21.25 19.40 -9.65
CA GLN A 194 -21.42 18.26 -8.77
C GLN A 194 -21.39 18.75 -7.31
N PRO A 195 -22.27 18.30 -6.40
CA PRO A 195 -22.18 18.69 -4.99
C PRO A 195 -20.93 18.07 -4.33
N ALA A 196 -20.22 18.86 -3.51
CA ALA A 196 -19.06 18.39 -2.76
C ALA A 196 -19.46 17.29 -1.76
N PRO A 197 -18.89 16.06 -1.86
CA PRO A 197 -19.13 15.00 -0.89
C PRO A 197 -18.64 15.37 0.52
N GLU A 198 -19.30 14.87 1.56
CA GLU A 198 -19.00 15.23 2.95
C GLU A 198 -17.56 14.89 3.39
N TRP A 199 -17.05 13.71 3.02
CA TRP A 199 -15.66 13.32 3.27
C TRP A 199 -14.65 14.33 2.65
N LEU A 200 -14.96 14.84 1.46
CA LEU A 200 -14.10 15.79 0.78
C LEU A 200 -14.12 17.15 1.48
N ARG A 201 -15.31 17.59 1.92
CA ARG A 201 -15.47 18.88 2.63
C ARG A 201 -14.58 18.90 3.87
N ARG A 202 -14.58 17.81 4.65
CA ARG A 202 -13.73 17.70 5.87
C ARG A 202 -12.24 17.86 5.58
N THR A 203 -11.73 17.23 4.53
CA THR A 203 -10.32 17.34 4.15
C THR A 203 -9.96 18.76 3.73
N VAL A 204 -10.80 19.43 2.93
CA VAL A 204 -10.59 20.82 2.50
C VAL A 204 -10.71 21.79 3.68
N CYS A 205 -11.69 21.60 4.56
CA CYS A 205 -11.88 22.38 5.78
C CYS A 205 -10.66 22.32 6.72
N CYS A 206 -10.00 21.17 6.82
CA CYS A 206 -8.74 21.02 7.54
C CYS A 206 -7.63 21.90 6.92
N ALA A 207 -7.44 21.82 5.60
CA ALA A 207 -6.44 22.62 4.91
C ALA A 207 -6.70 24.14 5.02
N GLN A 208 -7.98 24.54 4.98
CA GLN A 208 -8.38 25.93 5.17
C GLN A 208 -8.09 26.42 6.59
N TYR A 209 -8.33 25.58 7.61
CA TYR A 209 -8.00 25.91 8.99
C TYR A 209 -6.51 26.19 9.15
N GLU A 210 -5.65 25.28 8.67
CA GLU A 210 -4.19 25.46 8.73
C GLU A 210 -3.76 26.74 7.99
N THR A 211 -4.37 27.04 6.83
CA THR A 211 -4.06 28.27 6.08
C THR A 211 -4.45 29.55 6.85
N ASN A 212 -5.55 29.51 7.60
CA ASN A 212 -6.05 30.65 8.37
C ASN A 212 -5.30 30.85 9.69
N GLU A 213 -4.91 29.77 10.36
CA GLU A 213 -4.19 29.83 11.64
C GLU A 213 -2.71 30.16 11.46
N ALA A 214 -2.08 29.70 10.38
CA ALA A 214 -0.63 29.67 10.31
C ALA A 214 0.03 31.07 10.41
N GLY A 215 -0.67 32.17 10.15
CA GLY A 215 -0.13 33.53 10.28
C GLY A 215 -0.40 34.27 11.59
N LYS A 216 -1.13 33.68 12.56
CA LYS A 216 -1.59 34.46 13.73
C LYS A 216 -0.50 34.78 14.74
N ASP A 217 0.46 33.87 14.90
CA ASP A 217 1.47 33.96 15.97
C ASP A 217 2.85 34.40 15.47
N THR A 218 3.02 34.64 14.17
CA THR A 218 4.34 34.92 13.57
C THR A 218 4.30 36.13 12.65
N GLU A 219 5.35 36.96 12.71
CA GLU A 219 5.49 38.14 11.83
C GLU A 219 5.59 37.76 10.34
N LYS A 220 6.11 36.56 10.05
CA LYS A 220 6.21 36.02 8.69
C LYS A 220 5.07 35.05 8.46
N LYS A 221 4.15 35.40 7.56
CA LYS A 221 3.07 34.49 7.13
C LYS A 221 3.69 33.20 6.56
N PRO A 222 3.53 32.05 7.22
CA PRO A 222 4.09 30.80 6.73
C PRO A 222 3.37 30.34 5.47
N THR A 223 4.12 29.64 4.64
CA THR A 223 3.63 29.04 3.40
C THR A 223 2.94 27.72 3.74
N VAL A 224 1.62 27.67 3.54
CA VAL A 224 0.81 26.46 3.70
C VAL A 224 0.48 25.91 2.32
N ILE A 225 0.79 24.63 2.09
CA ILE A 225 0.42 23.92 0.86
C ILE A 225 -0.49 22.73 1.17
N PHE A 226 -1.41 22.47 0.25
CA PHE A 226 -2.25 21.28 0.28
C PHE A 226 -1.78 20.27 -0.77
N ALA A 227 -1.19 19.18 -0.31
CA ALA A 227 -0.63 18.14 -1.16
C ALA A 227 -1.72 17.17 -1.63
N THR A 228 -1.90 17.10 -2.94
CA THR A 228 -2.83 16.18 -3.61
C THR A 228 -2.12 15.44 -4.74
N LEU A 229 -2.63 14.27 -5.13
CA LEU A 229 -2.03 13.54 -6.25
C LEU A 229 -2.25 14.30 -7.57
N ALA A 230 -1.19 14.43 -8.37
CA ALA A 230 -1.22 15.16 -9.64
C ALA A 230 -2.18 14.53 -10.66
N HIS A 231 -2.13 13.20 -10.76
CA HIS A 231 -2.97 12.41 -11.65
C HIS A 231 -3.28 11.06 -11.02
N ALA A 232 -4.47 10.51 -11.31
CA ALA A 232 -4.81 9.17 -10.87
C ALA A 232 -3.80 8.17 -11.46
N PRO A 233 -3.24 7.25 -10.65
CA PRO A 233 -2.26 6.31 -11.17
C PRO A 233 -2.96 5.44 -12.20
N VAL A 234 -2.36 5.33 -13.39
CA VAL A 234 -2.81 4.39 -14.41
C VAL A 234 -2.48 3.00 -13.88
N LEU A 235 -3.42 2.41 -13.14
CA LEU A 235 -3.30 1.02 -12.74
C LEU A 235 -3.28 0.21 -14.03
N PRO A 236 -2.32 -0.72 -14.20
CA PRO A 236 -2.32 -1.60 -15.36
C PRO A 236 -3.66 -2.32 -15.35
N ARG A 237 -4.53 -1.96 -16.31
CA ARG A 237 -5.80 -2.64 -16.51
C ARG A 237 -5.43 -4.10 -16.68
N ALA A 238 -5.90 -4.96 -15.78
CA ALA A 238 -5.66 -6.38 -15.88
C ALA A 238 -5.99 -6.78 -17.32
N ALA A 239 -5.00 -7.31 -18.05
CA ALA A 239 -5.16 -7.64 -19.45
C ALA A 239 -6.45 -8.45 -19.57
N SER A 240 -7.42 -7.93 -20.30
CA SER A 240 -8.65 -8.66 -20.57
C SER A 240 -8.23 -10.01 -21.14
N PRO A 241 -8.61 -11.13 -20.51
CA PRO A 241 -8.14 -12.43 -20.94
C PRO A 241 -8.46 -12.60 -22.42
N PRO A 242 -7.50 -13.06 -23.26
CA PRO A 242 -7.59 -12.98 -24.72
C PRO A 242 -8.78 -13.72 -25.34
N ASN A 243 -9.53 -14.53 -24.57
CA ASN A 243 -10.66 -15.32 -25.04
C ASN A 243 -12.00 -15.01 -24.34
N ALA A 244 -12.18 -13.79 -23.79
CA ALA A 244 -13.45 -13.42 -23.17
C ALA A 244 -14.64 -13.27 -24.15
N GLY A 245 -14.41 -13.36 -25.47
CA GLY A 245 -15.43 -13.22 -26.51
C GLY A 245 -16.42 -14.39 -26.63
N ASP A 246 -16.03 -15.60 -26.20
CA ASP A 246 -16.83 -16.82 -26.45
C ASP A 246 -17.58 -17.36 -25.22
N SER A 247 -17.54 -16.64 -24.09
CA SER A 247 -18.32 -17.03 -22.90
C SER A 247 -19.72 -16.40 -22.97
N PRO A 248 -20.81 -17.18 -23.20
CA PRO A 248 -22.18 -16.65 -23.26
C PRO A 248 -22.71 -16.18 -21.90
N VAL A 249 -21.94 -16.39 -20.82
CA VAL A 249 -22.29 -15.94 -19.47
C VAL A 249 -21.46 -14.69 -19.15
N PRO A 250 -22.09 -13.52 -18.96
CA PRO A 250 -21.42 -12.33 -18.47
C PRO A 250 -20.82 -12.65 -17.10
N LEU A 251 -19.49 -12.65 -17.00
CA LEU A 251 -18.85 -12.75 -15.69
C LEU A 251 -19.32 -11.55 -14.85
N PRO A 252 -19.60 -11.75 -13.56
CA PRO A 252 -19.95 -10.65 -12.68
C PRO A 252 -18.83 -9.61 -12.72
N VAL A 253 -19.17 -8.41 -13.18
CA VAL A 253 -18.24 -7.28 -13.26
C VAL A 253 -17.62 -7.11 -11.88
N PRO A 254 -16.28 -7.14 -11.73
CA PRO A 254 -15.63 -6.89 -10.46
C PRO A 254 -16.19 -5.59 -9.88
N GLN A 255 -16.89 -5.69 -8.76
CA GLN A 255 -17.49 -4.51 -8.14
C GLN A 255 -16.34 -3.67 -7.62
N ALA A 256 -16.06 -2.56 -8.32
CA ALA A 256 -15.08 -1.57 -7.89
C ALA A 256 -15.40 -1.17 -6.45
N ASN A 257 -14.37 -0.96 -5.64
CA ASN A 257 -14.58 -0.57 -4.25
C ASN A 257 -15.32 0.77 -4.26
N LYS A 258 -16.48 0.85 -3.60
CA LYS A 258 -17.28 2.09 -3.50
C LYS A 258 -16.50 3.30 -2.97
N HIS A 259 -15.36 3.07 -2.32
CA HIS A 259 -14.48 4.09 -1.76
C HIS A 259 -13.26 4.42 -2.64
N GLU A 260 -13.06 3.72 -3.76
CA GLU A 260 -11.92 3.94 -4.67
C GLU A 260 -11.78 5.40 -5.15
N PRO A 261 -12.86 6.16 -5.42
CA PRO A 261 -12.72 7.57 -5.81
C PRO A 261 -11.98 8.43 -4.78
N ARG A 262 -12.00 8.06 -3.49
CA ARG A 262 -11.32 8.78 -2.41
C ARG A 262 -9.79 8.65 -2.48
N ALA A 263 -9.27 7.63 -3.16
CA ALA A 263 -7.84 7.42 -3.31
C ALA A 263 -7.23 8.19 -4.48
N THR A 264 -8.05 8.71 -5.41
CA THR A 264 -7.55 9.32 -6.66
C THR A 264 -7.03 10.75 -6.48
N GLY A 265 -7.52 11.49 -5.49
CA GLY A 265 -7.18 12.89 -5.26
C GLY A 265 -7.81 13.88 -6.25
N ALA A 266 -8.43 13.42 -7.34
CA ALA A 266 -8.92 14.28 -8.42
C ALA A 266 -10.01 15.26 -7.95
N LEU A 267 -11.04 14.75 -7.24
CA LEU A 267 -12.08 15.60 -6.68
C LEU A 267 -11.52 16.57 -5.63
N VAL A 268 -10.61 16.09 -4.77
CA VAL A 268 -10.00 16.89 -3.70
C VAL A 268 -9.21 18.06 -4.29
N ASN A 269 -8.40 17.79 -5.33
CA ASN A 269 -7.64 18.81 -6.05
C ASN A 269 -8.57 19.86 -6.69
N TYR A 270 -9.63 19.43 -7.38
CA TYR A 270 -10.62 20.35 -7.96
C TYR A 270 -11.25 21.29 -6.92
N TRP A 271 -11.77 20.73 -5.82
CA TRP A 271 -12.42 21.53 -4.78
C TRP A 271 -11.45 22.39 -3.97
N ALA A 272 -10.22 21.92 -3.76
CA ALA A 272 -9.20 22.70 -3.07
C ALA A 272 -8.81 23.97 -3.85
N ARG A 273 -8.65 23.85 -5.18
CA ARG A 273 -8.41 25.01 -6.05
C ARG A 273 -9.57 26.00 -5.99
N ARG A 274 -10.81 25.49 -5.98
CA ARG A 274 -12.00 26.34 -5.82
C ARG A 274 -12.07 27.01 -4.45
N ALA A 275 -11.60 26.35 -3.40
CA ALA A 275 -11.47 26.95 -2.06
C ALA A 275 -10.31 27.96 -1.94
N GLY A 276 -9.54 28.20 -3.01
CA GLY A 276 -8.41 29.13 -3.00
C GLY A 276 -7.17 28.60 -2.28
N LEU A 277 -7.07 27.28 -2.06
CA LEU A 277 -5.89 26.67 -1.44
C LEU A 277 -4.72 26.58 -2.43
N THR A 278 -3.50 26.76 -1.91
CA THR A 278 -2.27 26.51 -2.67
C THR A 278 -2.03 25.01 -2.81
N VAL A 279 -2.50 24.43 -3.92
CA VAL A 279 -2.40 22.99 -4.17
C VAL A 279 -1.03 22.62 -4.73
N HIS A 280 -0.32 21.73 -4.04
CA HIS A 280 0.90 21.11 -4.54
C HIS A 280 0.56 19.72 -5.13
N ALA A 281 0.73 19.60 -6.45
CA ALA A 281 0.47 18.36 -7.18
C ALA A 281 1.65 17.41 -7.03
N VAL A 282 1.46 16.30 -6.32
CA VAL A 282 2.49 15.30 -6.05
C VAL A 282 2.42 14.19 -7.10
N GLU A 283 3.55 13.89 -7.71
CA GLU A 283 3.67 12.76 -8.63
C GLU A 283 3.58 11.42 -7.89
N PRO A 284 2.86 10.42 -8.42
CA PRO A 284 2.82 9.09 -7.82
C PRO A 284 4.23 8.51 -7.75
N THR A 285 4.55 7.88 -6.62
CA THR A 285 5.81 7.14 -6.49
C THR A 285 5.76 5.99 -7.48
N PRO A 286 6.73 5.87 -8.41
CA PRO A 286 6.75 4.76 -9.34
C PRO A 286 6.77 3.46 -8.54
N GLU A 287 5.93 2.50 -8.93
CA GLU A 287 6.04 1.16 -8.36
C GLU A 287 7.41 0.62 -8.73
N TYR A 288 8.36 0.72 -7.80
CA TYR A 288 9.53 -0.12 -7.84
C TYR A 288 8.99 -1.54 -7.74
N GLY A 289 8.92 -2.22 -8.89
CA GLY A 289 8.74 -3.66 -8.92
C GLY A 289 9.70 -4.32 -7.93
N PRO A 290 9.39 -5.54 -7.47
CA PRO A 290 10.29 -6.27 -6.58
C PRO A 290 11.71 -6.13 -7.12
N PRO A 291 12.67 -5.63 -6.32
CA PRO A 291 13.98 -5.23 -6.82
C PRO A 291 14.51 -6.37 -7.66
N ALA A 292 14.54 -6.17 -8.98
CA ALA A 292 14.92 -7.22 -9.91
C ALA A 292 16.32 -7.63 -9.51
N ASN A 293 16.47 -8.83 -8.92
CA ASN A 293 17.67 -9.39 -8.29
C ASN A 293 18.95 -8.70 -8.76
N ALA A 294 19.25 -7.54 -8.16
CA ALA A 294 20.51 -6.88 -8.37
C ALA A 294 21.46 -7.62 -7.45
N ASN A 295 22.01 -8.72 -7.95
CA ASN A 295 23.23 -9.36 -7.44
C ASN A 295 24.46 -8.42 -7.55
N GLY A 296 24.25 -7.11 -7.49
CA GLY A 296 25.28 -6.09 -7.46
C GLY A 296 25.56 -5.74 -6.01
N HIS A 297 26.72 -6.15 -5.52
CA HIS A 297 27.33 -5.64 -4.31
C HIS A 297 27.26 -4.11 -4.25
N GLY A 298 26.30 -3.58 -3.49
CA GLY A 298 26.03 -2.15 -3.40
C GLY A 298 25.69 -1.77 -1.98
N HIS A 299 26.74 -1.55 -1.18
CA HIS A 299 26.79 -0.73 0.02
C HIS A 299 25.46 -0.48 0.73
N ALA A 300 25.10 -1.41 1.61
CA ALA A 300 24.26 -1.08 2.75
C ALA A 300 24.91 0.12 3.45
N ASN A 301 24.28 1.28 3.32
CA ASN A 301 24.71 2.51 3.97
C ASN A 301 24.65 2.24 5.46
N GLY A 302 25.84 2.06 6.04
CA GLY A 302 26.00 1.61 7.40
C GLY A 302 25.53 2.69 8.36
N ASN A 303 24.30 2.54 8.85
CA ASN A 303 23.96 3.01 10.18
C ASN A 303 24.63 2.06 11.19
N ARG A 304 25.98 2.06 11.18
CA ARG A 304 26.77 1.59 12.30
C ARG A 304 26.44 2.52 13.44
N ARG A 305 25.65 1.99 14.39
CA ARG A 305 25.55 2.51 15.74
C ARG A 305 26.97 2.84 16.23
N HIS A 306 27.31 4.12 16.25
CA HIS A 306 28.36 4.61 17.12
C HIS A 306 27.84 4.45 18.55
N SER A 307 28.02 3.25 19.10
CA SER A 307 28.03 3.03 20.53
C SER A 307 29.31 3.70 21.03
N SER A 308 29.19 4.92 21.55
CA SER A 308 30.25 5.54 22.33
C SER A 308 30.47 4.70 23.58
N SER A 309 31.69 4.19 23.67
CA SER A 309 32.46 3.93 24.88
C SER A 309 31.90 4.59 26.16
N GLU A 310 31.40 3.77 27.07
CA GLU A 310 31.91 3.81 28.43
C GLU A 310 32.43 2.42 28.80
N GLU A 311 33.64 2.50 29.31
CA GLU A 311 34.63 1.49 29.59
C GLU A 311 34.37 0.95 30.98
N GLU A 312 33.93 -0.31 31.11
CA GLU A 312 34.18 -1.05 32.34
C GLU A 312 34.32 -2.56 32.09
N SER A 313 35.57 -2.94 31.84
CA SER A 313 36.26 -4.07 32.47
C SER A 313 35.42 -5.29 32.86
N ARG A 314 35.37 -6.32 32.00
CA ARG A 314 35.25 -7.71 32.48
C ARG A 314 36.20 -8.66 31.73
N PRO A 315 36.97 -9.47 32.48
CA PRO A 315 38.04 -10.28 31.90
C PRO A 315 37.54 -11.60 31.31
N ASN A 316 38.25 -12.02 30.27
CA ASN A 316 38.51 -13.38 29.81
C ASN A 316 37.87 -14.52 30.62
N ALA A 317 36.94 -15.25 30.00
CA ALA A 317 36.67 -16.64 30.34
C ALA A 317 36.69 -17.50 29.07
N ARG A 318 37.82 -18.18 28.89
CA ARG A 318 37.98 -19.34 28.01
C ARG A 318 37.04 -20.45 28.45
N GLY A 319 36.28 -21.04 27.53
CA GLY A 319 35.48 -22.25 27.76
C GLY A 319 35.33 -23.09 26.48
N PRO A 320 35.22 -24.43 26.59
CA PRO A 320 35.93 -25.38 25.70
C PRO A 320 35.07 -25.99 24.57
N PRO A 321 35.69 -26.73 23.63
CA PRO A 321 35.01 -27.30 22.46
C PRO A 321 34.51 -28.74 22.69
N ARG A 322 33.63 -29.16 21.77
CA ARG A 322 33.18 -30.54 21.44
C ARG A 322 32.03 -31.12 22.28
N ARG A 323 31.00 -31.58 21.56
CA ARG A 323 30.71 -33.02 21.44
C ARG A 323 30.04 -33.33 20.08
N ARG A 324 30.74 -34.15 19.30
CA ARG A 324 30.16 -34.97 18.22
C ARG A 324 29.28 -36.03 18.88
N ILE A 325 28.11 -36.29 18.31
CA ILE A 325 27.40 -37.57 18.48
C ILE A 325 27.20 -38.15 17.09
N ALA A 326 27.55 -39.43 17.00
CA ALA A 326 27.57 -40.23 15.79
C ALA A 326 26.21 -40.90 15.53
N THR A 327 26.03 -41.20 14.25
CA THR A 327 25.12 -42.10 13.53
C THR A 327 24.68 -43.39 14.23
N ALA A 328 23.43 -43.84 13.99
CA ALA A 328 23.03 -45.08 13.26
C ALA A 328 21.46 -45.17 13.14
N PRO A 329 20.82 -46.20 12.54
CA PRO A 329 20.13 -46.06 11.25
C PRO A 329 18.64 -46.53 11.22
N ASP A 330 18.03 -46.30 10.06
CA ASP A 330 16.95 -47.08 9.43
C ASP A 330 15.52 -47.08 10.02
N THR A 331 14.56 -46.57 9.22
CA THR A 331 13.36 -47.27 8.72
C THR A 331 12.16 -46.33 8.47
N ALA A 332 11.49 -46.63 7.36
CA ALA A 332 10.07 -46.41 7.05
C ALA A 332 9.58 -44.98 6.71
N GLU A 333 9.27 -44.86 5.42
CA GLU A 333 8.26 -43.99 4.82
C GLU A 333 7.05 -43.71 5.73
N LYS A 334 6.79 -42.42 5.95
CA LYS A 334 5.43 -41.91 6.16
C LYS A 334 5.40 -40.42 5.86
N THR A 335 4.70 -40.06 4.80
CA THR A 335 4.24 -38.71 4.48
C THR A 335 3.52 -38.12 5.68
N ARG A 336 4.20 -37.25 6.43
CA ARG A 336 3.63 -36.48 7.53
C ARG A 336 2.99 -35.22 6.95
N PRO A 337 1.70 -34.95 7.16
CA PRO A 337 1.12 -33.65 6.89
C PRO A 337 1.75 -32.62 7.85
N LEU A 338 2.26 -31.54 7.28
CA LEU A 338 2.87 -30.44 8.04
C LEU A 338 1.75 -29.68 8.77
N VAL A 339 1.69 -29.87 10.08
CA VAL A 339 0.83 -29.18 11.07
C VAL A 339 -0.59 -29.75 11.19
N GLU A 340 -0.74 -30.76 12.05
CA GLU A 340 -2.03 -31.05 12.68
C GLU A 340 -2.46 -29.85 13.54
N ARG A 341 -3.60 -29.26 13.19
CA ARG A 341 -4.20 -28.19 14.00
C ARG A 341 -4.72 -28.80 15.31
N PRO A 342 -4.51 -28.15 16.46
CA PRO A 342 -5.01 -28.63 17.75
C PRO A 342 -6.52 -28.91 17.68
N PRO A 343 -7.02 -29.97 18.34
CA PRO A 343 -8.43 -30.39 18.26
C PRO A 343 -9.42 -29.28 18.63
N ALA A 344 -9.01 -28.33 19.48
CA ALA A 344 -9.80 -27.14 19.81
C ALA A 344 -10.06 -26.23 18.60
N VAL A 345 -9.10 -26.09 17.67
CA VAL A 345 -9.24 -25.27 16.46
C VAL A 345 -10.16 -25.95 15.44
N LYS A 346 -10.14 -27.28 15.38
CA LYS A 346 -11.03 -28.05 14.50
C LYS A 346 -12.49 -27.93 14.95
N ALA A 347 -12.75 -28.07 16.26
CA ALA A 347 -14.09 -27.89 16.82
C ALA A 347 -14.64 -26.46 16.62
N MET A 348 -13.77 -25.45 16.65
CA MET A 348 -14.16 -24.06 16.45
C MET A 348 -14.42 -23.71 14.97
N MET A 349 -13.74 -24.38 14.02
CA MET A 349 -14.08 -24.21 12.60
C MET A 349 -15.39 -24.92 12.25
N ASP A 350 -15.68 -26.08 12.86
CA ASP A 350 -16.93 -26.81 12.63
C ASP A 350 -18.16 -26.08 13.22
N SER A 351 -18.01 -25.30 14.29
CA SER A 351 -19.11 -24.50 14.86
C SER A 351 -19.44 -23.24 14.04
N VAL A 352 -18.47 -22.69 13.29
CA VAL A 352 -18.68 -21.52 12.41
C VAL A 352 -19.23 -21.94 11.04
N ALA A 353 -19.05 -23.20 10.64
CA ALA A 353 -19.54 -23.73 9.38
C ALA A 353 -21.04 -24.09 9.39
N GLN A 354 -21.73 -23.99 10.53
CA GLN A 354 -23.18 -24.18 10.54
C GLN A 354 -23.87 -22.98 9.86
N PRO A 355 -24.69 -23.21 8.82
CA PRO A 355 -25.42 -22.15 8.16
C PRO A 355 -26.37 -21.50 9.18
N SER A 356 -26.09 -20.25 9.53
CA SER A 356 -26.93 -19.44 10.41
C SER A 356 -28.37 -19.51 9.93
N ARG A 357 -29.27 -19.92 10.85
CA ARG A 357 -30.72 -20.01 10.65
C ARG A 357 -31.21 -18.81 9.84
N ALA A 358 -31.90 -19.09 8.74
CA ALA A 358 -32.52 -18.07 7.92
C ALA A 358 -33.48 -17.23 8.78
N ILE A 359 -33.15 -15.94 8.95
CA ILE A 359 -34.05 -14.96 9.54
C ILE A 359 -35.14 -14.72 8.50
N ARG A 360 -36.31 -15.32 8.73
CA ARG A 360 -37.51 -15.06 7.92
C ARG A 360 -38.03 -13.68 8.30
N VAL A 361 -37.90 -12.71 7.40
CA VAL A 361 -38.52 -11.39 7.56
C VAL A 361 -40.01 -11.57 7.33
N LEU A 362 -40.80 -11.46 8.41
CA LEU A 362 -42.25 -11.50 8.35
C LEU A 362 -42.75 -10.29 7.55
N ALA A 363 -43.61 -10.52 6.58
CA ALA A 363 -44.30 -9.44 5.90
C ALA A 363 -45.29 -8.79 6.89
N ARG A 364 -45.48 -7.47 6.74
CA ARG A 364 -46.28 -6.62 7.61
C ARG A 364 -47.70 -7.22 7.79
N GLY A 365 -47.96 -7.90 8.91
CA GLY A 365 -49.28 -8.46 9.24
C GLY A 365 -49.32 -9.86 9.88
N GLU A 366 -48.22 -10.64 9.88
CA GLU A 366 -48.20 -11.93 10.58
C GLU A 366 -48.04 -11.76 12.11
N LYS A 367 -49.03 -12.22 12.89
CA LYS A 367 -48.97 -12.34 14.35
C LYS A 367 -48.41 -13.72 14.73
N LEU A 368 -47.44 -13.76 15.64
CA LEU A 368 -47.02 -14.99 16.31
C LEU A 368 -48.11 -15.45 17.29
N GLU A 369 -48.44 -16.74 17.28
CA GLU A 369 -49.20 -17.34 18.38
C GLU A 369 -48.35 -17.39 19.67
N PRO A 370 -48.97 -17.21 20.84
CA PRO A 370 -48.29 -17.04 22.13
C PRO A 370 -47.54 -18.28 22.62
#